data_AF-A0A370DEW9-F1
#
_entry.id   AF-A0A370DEW9-F1
#
_cell.length_a   1.000
_cell.length_b   1.000
_cell.length_c   1.000
_cell.angle_alpha   90.00
_cell.angle_beta   90.00
_cell.angle_gamma   90.00
#
_symmetry.space_group_name_H-M   'P 1'
#
loop_
_entity.id
_entity.type
_entity.pdbx_description
1 polymer ?
#
loop_
_entity_poly.entity_id
_entity_poly.type
_entity_poly.pdbx_seq_one_letter_code
_entity_poly.pdbx_strand_id
1 'polypeptide(L)'
;LKRDSSYKRRITRFDKLQPGTADDNRCSTLIVEYVGTFPSKTLPHGNSKAAHGDYVRTSVKVKTAIQDRVVNSTPRQVYTDMVLNSSSNAPQNLRQVQNIKYTVEKKKRQTRTGTSINRKNNADDIQTLLSIMHEHPFIQEIVQAKDKAPTVILYTDDQMTDMRNVCEYQNSVLGVDRTFNLGPCFVTLFVYKNVNIIRRSSGNPPIQLGPLYLHWDGDCSTYHRFFSHINYKINEFSNPIAVGSNHLVIGSDEEKAMTKAIKMCFPNSTMLLCVRHLEENMRRYLHKKVGVNDKTAAKIINDIFGKKGLVNSDDAHSFNLAAVHLDACYHSQTPAFSKYFSNKLLPQLREYVHLPKLNNKWLPLKWTNNNCESINHILKLTANWKCAKLPDLIDKLHAIAKLQISDMRRALHGQGNYELAHQLTRLGISHSAWGAKSQAEKDKLFTRFLTYHEQTAARMVTSSDGKLKIPRTPTTAKKPGQRKRCRSQRTTSTKRRKKM
;
A
#
# COMPACT_ATOMS: atom_id res chain seq x y z
N LEU A 1 -43.40 -42.49 -2.38
CA LEU A 1 -44.81 -42.09 -2.59
C LEU A 1 -45.19 -42.05 -4.07
N LYS A 2 -44.75 -41.09 -4.90
CA LYS A 2 -45.12 -41.02 -6.35
C LYS A 2 -44.70 -42.21 -7.24
N ARG A 3 -43.83 -43.11 -6.77
CA ARG A 3 -43.30 -44.25 -7.55
C ARG A 3 -43.90 -45.60 -7.14
N ASP A 4 -44.72 -45.63 -6.11
CA ASP A 4 -45.41 -46.84 -5.66
C ASP A 4 -46.87 -46.72 -6.06
N SER A 5 -47.32 -47.61 -6.96
CA SER A 5 -48.68 -47.60 -7.51
C SER A 5 -49.75 -47.92 -6.45
N SER A 6 -49.37 -48.50 -5.31
CA SER A 6 -50.27 -48.78 -4.19
C SER A 6 -50.65 -47.54 -3.39
N TYR A 7 -49.81 -46.49 -3.43
CA TYR A 7 -50.06 -45.24 -2.73
C TYR A 7 -51.04 -44.36 -3.49
N LYS A 8 -52.27 -44.27 -2.99
CA LYS A 8 -53.33 -43.44 -3.55
C LYS A 8 -53.49 -42.17 -2.71
N ARG A 9 -53.47 -41.02 -3.38
CA ARG A 9 -53.83 -39.74 -2.75
C ARG A 9 -55.34 -39.58 -2.84
N ARG A 10 -56.03 -39.65 -1.70
CA ARG A 10 -57.44 -39.29 -1.59
C ARG A 10 -57.52 -37.83 -1.17
N ILE A 11 -58.28 -37.04 -1.90
CA ILE A 11 -58.62 -35.67 -1.50
C ILE A 11 -60.12 -35.65 -1.25
N THR A 12 -60.50 -35.40 0.00
CA THR A 12 -61.89 -35.21 0.37
C THR A 12 -62.12 -33.72 0.55
N ARG A 13 -63.03 -33.18 -0.23
CA ARG A 13 -63.42 -31.76 -0.17
C ARG A 13 -64.73 -31.64 0.59
N PHE A 14 -64.74 -30.77 1.59
CA PHE A 14 -65.94 -30.42 2.31
C PHE A 14 -66.39 -29.04 1.85
N ASP A 15 -67.50 -29.00 1.10
CA ASP A 15 -68.04 -27.76 0.52
C ASP A 15 -68.94 -26.99 1.48
N LYS A 16 -69.43 -27.65 2.54
CA LYS A 16 -70.16 -27.03 3.66
C LYS A 16 -69.82 -27.79 4.94
N LEU A 17 -69.15 -27.12 5.88
CA LEU A 17 -69.20 -27.54 7.28
C LEU A 17 -70.61 -27.18 7.80
N GLN A 18 -71.14 -27.98 8.73
CA GLN A 18 -72.56 -27.93 9.16
C GLN A 18 -73.09 -26.49 9.37
N PRO A 19 -74.38 -26.24 9.06
CA PRO A 19 -75.00 -24.94 9.26
C PRO A 19 -75.05 -24.63 10.77
N GLY A 20 -74.28 -23.64 11.22
CA GLY A 20 -74.24 -23.23 12.63
C GLY A 20 -73.01 -22.42 13.05
N THR A 21 -71.92 -22.44 12.28
CA THR A 21 -70.78 -21.53 12.50
C THR A 21 -70.77 -20.46 11.43
N ALA A 22 -71.01 -19.22 11.84
CA ALA A 22 -71.04 -18.03 11.01
C ALA A 22 -69.67 -17.77 10.38
N ASP A 23 -69.45 -18.32 9.19
CA ASP A 23 -68.51 -17.77 8.22
C ASP A 23 -68.95 -18.20 6.82
N ASP A 24 -69.95 -17.49 6.31
CA ASP A 24 -70.61 -17.71 5.02
C ASP A 24 -69.75 -17.18 3.86
N ASN A 25 -68.45 -17.44 3.92
CA ASN A 25 -67.50 -17.12 2.86
C ASN A 25 -66.58 -18.31 2.58
N ARG A 26 -67.07 -19.21 1.71
CA ARG A 26 -66.31 -20.14 0.84
C ARG A 26 -64.89 -20.50 1.31
N CYS A 27 -64.76 -21.25 2.39
CA CYS A 27 -63.52 -21.97 2.70
C CYS A 27 -63.75 -23.47 2.52
N SER A 28 -63.55 -23.97 1.31
CA SER A 28 -63.53 -25.42 1.06
C SER A 28 -62.34 -26.01 1.82
N THR A 29 -62.60 -26.75 2.90
CA THR A 29 -61.55 -27.48 3.60
C THR A 29 -61.26 -28.76 2.84
N LEU A 30 -59.98 -28.98 2.52
CA LEU A 30 -59.51 -30.17 1.81
C LEU A 30 -58.73 -31.04 2.79
N ILE A 31 -59.23 -32.24 3.05
CA ILE A 31 -58.46 -33.28 3.71
C ILE A 31 -57.72 -34.07 2.62
N VAL A 32 -56.40 -34.13 2.74
CA VAL A 32 -55.55 -34.91 1.81
C VAL A 32 -54.98 -36.09 2.58
N GLU A 33 -55.51 -37.27 2.30
CA GLU A 33 -55.07 -38.54 2.87
C GLU A 33 -54.19 -39.27 1.87
N TYR A 34 -53.10 -39.85 2.37
CA TYR A 34 -52.23 -40.73 1.60
C TYR A 34 -52.43 -42.15 2.09
N VAL A 35 -53.18 -42.94 1.33
CA VAL A 35 -53.51 -44.33 1.67
C VAL A 35 -52.57 -45.25 0.91
N GLY A 36 -51.79 -46.04 1.63
CA GLY A 36 -50.85 -47.01 1.08
C GLY A 36 -49.97 -47.63 2.16
N THR A 37 -49.30 -48.73 1.84
CA THR A 37 -48.32 -49.38 2.72
C THR A 37 -46.98 -48.69 2.62
N PHE A 38 -46.46 -48.19 3.75
CA PHE A 38 -45.15 -47.50 3.78
C PHE A 38 -44.07 -48.44 3.22
N PRO A 39 -43.31 -48.02 2.18
CA PRO A 39 -42.29 -48.87 1.60
C PRO A 39 -41.20 -49.13 2.64
N SER A 40 -41.00 -50.39 3.00
CA SER A 40 -40.08 -50.84 4.04
C SER A 40 -38.59 -50.59 3.73
N LYS A 41 -38.26 -50.13 2.51
CA LYS A 41 -36.88 -49.81 2.10
C LYS A 41 -36.71 -48.31 1.83
N THR A 42 -35.73 -47.71 2.48
CA THR A 42 -35.25 -46.35 2.24
C THR A 42 -34.62 -46.24 0.87
N LEU A 43 -35.28 -45.53 -0.03
CA LEU A 43 -34.78 -45.25 -1.37
C LEU A 43 -33.95 -43.95 -1.39
N PRO A 44 -32.93 -43.83 -2.25
CA PRO A 44 -32.14 -42.61 -2.40
C PRO A 44 -33.03 -41.41 -2.78
N HIS A 45 -32.83 -40.27 -2.13
CA HIS A 45 -33.55 -39.03 -2.44
C HIS A 45 -32.87 -38.23 -3.56
N GLY A 46 -33.65 -37.79 -4.55
CA GLY A 46 -33.20 -36.91 -5.63
C GLY A 46 -32.18 -37.58 -6.56
N ASN A 47 -31.04 -36.91 -6.78
CA ASN A 47 -29.95 -37.40 -7.63
C ASN A 47 -28.92 -38.27 -6.87
N SER A 48 -29.19 -38.61 -5.59
CA SER A 48 -28.32 -39.53 -4.85
C SER A 48 -28.40 -40.92 -5.46
N LYS A 49 -27.24 -41.54 -5.73
CA LYS A 49 -27.15 -42.94 -6.17
C LYS A 49 -27.00 -43.91 -4.99
N ALA A 50 -26.78 -43.41 -3.78
CA ALA A 50 -26.56 -44.21 -2.57
C ALA A 50 -27.74 -44.10 -1.61
N ALA A 51 -28.19 -45.24 -1.08
CA ALA A 51 -29.23 -45.36 -0.06
C ALA A 51 -28.60 -45.29 1.34
N HIS A 52 -28.20 -44.09 1.77
CA HIS A 52 -27.69 -43.87 3.13
C HIS A 52 -28.77 -43.20 3.99
N GLY A 53 -29.52 -44.02 4.72
CA GLY A 53 -30.50 -43.58 5.71
C GLY A 53 -31.72 -42.85 5.16
N ASP A 54 -32.63 -42.49 6.07
CA ASP A 54 -33.80 -41.67 5.75
C ASP A 54 -33.37 -40.25 5.35
N TYR A 55 -33.94 -39.75 4.24
CA TYR A 55 -33.78 -38.35 3.90
C TYR A 55 -34.57 -37.48 4.90
N VAL A 56 -33.85 -36.80 5.79
CA VAL A 56 -34.43 -35.82 6.71
C VAL A 56 -34.23 -34.43 6.13
N ARG A 57 -35.34 -33.78 5.74
CA ARG A 57 -35.32 -32.39 5.28
C ARG A 57 -34.81 -31.48 6.40
N THR A 58 -33.89 -30.58 6.06
CA THR A 58 -33.43 -29.55 7.01
C THR A 58 -34.61 -28.70 7.48
N SER A 59 -34.79 -28.59 8.80
CA SER A 59 -35.83 -27.75 9.37
C SER A 59 -35.62 -26.27 9.01
N VAL A 60 -36.71 -25.53 8.86
CA VAL A 60 -36.65 -24.10 8.50
C VAL A 60 -35.87 -23.32 9.57
N LYS A 61 -36.08 -23.62 10.85
CA LYS A 61 -35.38 -22.99 11.98
C LYS A 61 -33.86 -23.16 11.90
N VAL A 62 -33.38 -24.40 11.69
CA VAL A 62 -31.94 -24.67 11.55
C VAL A 62 -31.37 -23.98 10.32
N LYS A 63 -32.12 -23.98 9.20
CA LYS A 63 -31.69 -23.29 7.98
C LYS A 63 -31.49 -21.79 8.20
N THR A 64 -32.45 -21.11 8.83
CA THR A 64 -32.36 -19.67 9.12
C THR A 64 -31.21 -19.37 10.07
N ALA A 65 -31.08 -20.13 11.16
CA ALA A 65 -29.99 -19.94 12.13
C ALA A 65 -28.60 -20.10 11.48
N ILE A 66 -28.43 -21.06 10.57
CA ILE A 66 -27.20 -21.19 9.78
C ILE A 66 -26.99 -19.95 8.90
N GLN A 67 -28.03 -19.50 8.18
CA GLN A 67 -27.95 -18.36 7.26
C GLN A 67 -27.50 -17.07 7.96
N ASP A 68 -27.97 -16.81 9.17
CA ASP A 68 -27.63 -15.62 9.93
C ASP A 68 -26.18 -15.66 10.44
N ARG A 69 -25.72 -16.82 10.90
CA ARG A 69 -24.39 -16.99 11.50
C ARG A 69 -23.26 -17.09 10.47
N VAL A 70 -23.52 -17.66 9.28
CA VAL A 70 -22.48 -17.79 8.22
C VAL A 70 -22.08 -16.45 7.59
N VAL A 71 -22.76 -15.35 7.92
CA VAL A 71 -22.37 -13.99 7.49
C VAL A 71 -21.08 -13.56 8.15
N ASN A 72 -20.90 -13.86 9.44
CA ASN A 72 -19.82 -13.33 10.27
C ASN A 72 -18.84 -14.40 10.78
N SER A 73 -19.08 -15.67 10.48
CA SER A 73 -18.29 -16.78 11.03
C SER A 73 -17.95 -17.85 9.98
N THR A 74 -16.89 -18.61 10.24
CA THR A 74 -16.50 -19.71 9.35
C THR A 74 -17.47 -20.90 9.49
N PRO A 75 -17.67 -21.72 8.44
CA PRO A 75 -18.57 -22.87 8.51
C PRO A 75 -18.27 -23.83 9.67
N ARG A 76 -16.98 -23.99 10.01
CA ARG A 76 -16.55 -24.84 11.12
C ARG A 76 -16.94 -24.25 12.48
N GLN A 77 -16.75 -22.95 12.68
CA GLN A 77 -17.18 -22.27 13.90
C GLN A 77 -18.71 -22.33 14.07
N VAL A 78 -19.47 -22.06 13.01
CA VAL A 78 -20.94 -22.12 13.05
C VAL A 78 -21.42 -23.54 13.35
N TYR A 79 -20.81 -24.56 12.75
CA TYR A 79 -21.13 -25.95 13.02
C TYR A 79 -20.86 -26.32 14.49
N THR A 80 -19.65 -26.04 14.98
CA THR A 80 -19.28 -26.34 16.37
C THR A 80 -20.19 -25.63 17.37
N ASP A 81 -20.44 -24.34 17.18
CA ASP A 81 -21.30 -23.55 18.07
C ASP A 81 -22.75 -24.07 18.07
N MET A 82 -23.33 -24.38 16.91
CA MET A 82 -24.71 -24.87 16.86
C MET A 82 -24.86 -26.27 17.47
N VAL A 83 -23.88 -27.15 17.27
CA VAL A 83 -23.90 -28.52 17.82
C VAL A 83 -23.71 -28.51 19.34
N LEU A 84 -22.84 -27.64 19.87
CA LEU A 84 -22.63 -27.53 21.31
C LEU A 84 -23.84 -26.94 22.05
N ASN A 85 -24.61 -26.06 21.40
CA ASN A 85 -25.74 -25.37 22.02
C ASN A 85 -27.09 -26.10 21.88
N SER A 86 -27.23 -27.08 20.98
CA SER A 86 -28.47 -27.85 20.84
C SER A 86 -28.25 -29.16 20.08
N SER A 87 -28.70 -30.29 20.62
CA SER A 87 -28.60 -31.59 19.94
C SER A 87 -29.65 -31.77 18.83
N SER A 88 -30.88 -31.30 19.05
CA SER A 88 -32.00 -31.50 18.12
C SER A 88 -32.16 -30.38 17.08
N ASN A 89 -31.68 -29.17 17.37
CA ASN A 89 -31.76 -28.00 16.47
C ASN A 89 -30.38 -27.59 15.92
N ALA A 90 -29.53 -28.58 15.63
CA ALA A 90 -28.21 -28.38 15.03
C ALA A 90 -28.14 -28.82 13.56
N PRO A 91 -27.12 -28.36 12.81
CA PRO A 91 -26.80 -28.93 11.51
C PRO A 91 -26.42 -30.41 11.65
N GLN A 92 -26.94 -31.25 10.75
CA GLN A 92 -26.64 -32.69 10.65
C GLN A 92 -25.16 -32.97 10.41
N ASN A 93 -24.49 -32.08 9.67
CA ASN A 93 -23.05 -32.18 9.39
C ASN A 93 -22.50 -30.84 8.89
N LEU A 94 -21.18 -30.73 8.87
CA LEU A 94 -20.47 -29.56 8.37
C LEU A 94 -20.82 -29.24 6.90
N ARG A 95 -21.08 -30.27 6.08
CA ARG A 95 -21.41 -30.11 4.66
C ARG A 95 -22.73 -29.36 4.45
N GLN A 96 -23.70 -29.53 5.34
CA GLN A 96 -24.95 -28.78 5.33
C GLN A 96 -24.72 -27.29 5.53
N VAL A 97 -23.86 -26.91 6.48
CA VAL A 97 -23.47 -25.50 6.73
C VAL A 97 -22.75 -24.92 5.50
N GLN A 98 -21.81 -25.69 4.91
CA GLN A 98 -21.10 -25.30 3.70
C GLN A 98 -22.05 -25.09 2.50
N ASN A 99 -22.99 -26.01 2.28
CA ASN A 99 -23.98 -25.92 1.19
C ASN A 99 -24.92 -24.72 1.36
N ILE A 100 -25.36 -24.44 2.60
CA ILE A 100 -26.21 -23.28 2.89
C ILE A 100 -25.41 -21.99 2.68
N LYS A 101 -24.16 -21.91 3.15
CA LYS A 101 -23.27 -20.76 2.88
C LYS A 101 -23.10 -20.53 1.39
N TYR A 102 -22.77 -21.57 0.63
CA TYR A 102 -22.66 -21.50 -0.83
C TYR A 102 -23.96 -20.99 -1.47
N THR A 103 -25.12 -21.44 -0.99
CA THR A 103 -26.42 -20.99 -1.49
C THR A 103 -26.71 -19.53 -1.15
N VAL A 104 -26.38 -19.07 0.07
CA VAL A 104 -26.49 -17.67 0.48
C VAL A 104 -25.60 -16.79 -0.38
N GLU A 105 -24.35 -17.19 -0.59
CA GLU A 105 -23.41 -16.50 -1.48
C GLU A 105 -23.91 -16.48 -2.93
N LYS A 106 -24.50 -17.59 -3.41
CA LYS A 106 -25.10 -17.66 -4.74
C LYS A 106 -26.32 -16.77 -4.88
N LYS A 107 -27.19 -16.67 -3.86
CA LYS A 107 -28.36 -15.78 -3.87
C LYS A 107 -27.96 -14.31 -3.77
N LYS A 108 -26.94 -13.97 -2.98
CA LYS A 108 -26.35 -12.61 -2.99
C LYS A 108 -25.84 -12.19 -4.38
N ARG A 109 -25.49 -13.17 -5.23
CA ARG A 109 -25.05 -12.95 -6.63
C ARG A 109 -26.20 -12.88 -7.65
N GLN A 110 -27.45 -13.15 -7.25
CA GLN A 110 -28.63 -13.11 -8.13
C GLN A 110 -29.56 -11.98 -7.68
N THR A 111 -29.64 -10.90 -8.43
CA THR A 111 -30.69 -9.89 -8.26
C THR A 111 -32.01 -10.35 -8.89
N ARG A 112 -33.10 -9.62 -8.59
CA ARG A 112 -34.51 -9.85 -8.97
C ARG A 112 -34.78 -10.14 -10.46
N THR A 113 -33.82 -9.86 -11.35
CA THR A 113 -33.97 -9.97 -12.81
C THR A 113 -33.42 -11.27 -13.41
N GLY A 114 -32.91 -12.21 -12.60
CA GLY A 114 -32.53 -13.55 -13.08
C GLY A 114 -31.23 -13.60 -13.90
N THR A 115 -30.59 -12.47 -14.17
CA THR A 115 -29.33 -12.42 -14.89
C THR A 115 -28.17 -12.79 -13.99
N SER A 116 -27.49 -13.89 -14.32
CA SER A 116 -26.28 -14.35 -13.64
C SER A 116 -25.17 -13.30 -13.79
N ILE A 117 -24.77 -12.63 -12.70
CA ILE A 117 -23.53 -11.83 -12.66
C ILE A 117 -22.35 -12.80 -12.70
N ASN A 118 -22.00 -13.26 -13.90
CA ASN A 118 -20.80 -14.06 -14.17
C ASN A 118 -19.81 -13.36 -15.10
N ARG A 119 -19.83 -12.02 -15.14
CA ARG A 119 -18.68 -11.25 -15.62
C ARG A 119 -18.42 -10.12 -14.63
N LYS A 120 -17.23 -10.14 -14.00
CA LYS A 120 -16.67 -8.97 -13.32
C LYS A 120 -16.46 -7.93 -14.42
N ASN A 121 -17.42 -7.03 -14.59
CA ASN A 121 -17.31 -6.01 -15.61
C ASN A 121 -16.49 -4.84 -15.03
N ASN A 122 -15.20 -4.81 -15.35
CA ASN A 122 -14.32 -3.71 -14.93
C ASN A 122 -14.83 -2.35 -15.45
N ALA A 123 -15.61 -2.32 -16.53
CA ALA A 123 -16.20 -1.07 -17.03
C ALA A 123 -17.22 -0.47 -16.05
N ASP A 124 -18.06 -1.30 -15.41
CA ASP A 124 -19.03 -0.84 -14.41
C ASP A 124 -18.32 -0.28 -13.17
N ASP A 125 -17.22 -0.92 -12.77
CA ASP A 125 -16.37 -0.45 -11.67
C ASP A 125 -15.77 0.92 -12.01
N ILE A 126 -15.26 1.12 -13.23
CA ILE A 126 -14.71 2.42 -13.66
C ILE A 126 -15.81 3.49 -13.77
N GLN A 127 -16.99 3.15 -14.29
CA GLN A 127 -18.12 4.07 -14.33
C GLN A 127 -18.50 4.52 -12.92
N THR A 128 -18.51 3.59 -11.96
CA THR A 128 -18.74 3.92 -10.55
C THR A 128 -17.68 4.88 -10.03
N LEU A 129 -16.40 4.66 -10.34
CA LEU A 129 -15.32 5.57 -9.93
C LEU A 129 -15.48 6.97 -10.51
N LEU A 130 -15.87 7.09 -11.77
CA LEU A 130 -16.14 8.39 -12.40
C LEU A 130 -17.28 9.13 -11.68
N SER A 131 -18.33 8.41 -11.26
CA SER A 131 -19.45 9.00 -10.53
C SER A 131 -19.05 9.52 -9.14
N ILE A 132 -18.12 8.85 -8.43
CA ILE A 132 -17.70 9.24 -7.07
C ILE A 132 -16.41 10.07 -7.04
N MET A 133 -15.77 10.34 -8.18
CA MET A 133 -14.45 10.95 -8.27
C MET A 133 -14.37 12.30 -7.53
N HIS A 134 -15.38 13.15 -7.68
CA HIS A 134 -15.41 14.47 -7.04
C HIS A 134 -15.73 14.42 -5.54
N GLU A 135 -16.35 13.34 -5.07
CA GLU A 135 -16.74 13.17 -3.66
C GLU A 135 -15.67 12.42 -2.86
N HIS A 136 -14.94 11.51 -3.52
CA HIS A 136 -13.98 10.64 -2.85
C HIS A 136 -12.60 11.32 -2.75
N PRO A 137 -12.13 11.73 -1.55
CA PRO A 137 -10.95 12.58 -1.38
C PRO A 137 -9.61 11.89 -1.72
N PHE A 138 -9.64 10.59 -1.99
CA PHE A 138 -8.47 9.80 -2.36
C PHE A 138 -8.28 9.67 -3.86
N ILE A 139 -9.34 9.84 -4.67
CA ILE A 139 -9.27 9.70 -6.13
C ILE A 139 -8.87 11.06 -6.69
N GLN A 140 -7.70 11.10 -7.32
CA GLN A 140 -7.11 12.37 -7.77
C GLN A 140 -7.23 12.54 -9.27
N GLU A 141 -7.07 11.45 -10.02
CA GLU A 141 -7.19 11.47 -11.48
C GLU A 141 -7.63 10.10 -11.99
N ILE A 142 -8.56 10.10 -12.96
CA ILE A 142 -8.91 8.92 -13.75
C ILE A 142 -8.59 9.25 -15.21
N VAL A 143 -7.69 8.47 -15.79
CA VAL A 143 -7.20 8.70 -17.15
C VAL A 143 -7.72 7.59 -18.06
N GLN A 144 -8.48 7.97 -19.08
CA GLN A 144 -8.80 7.11 -20.22
C GLN A 144 -7.87 7.43 -21.39
N ALA A 145 -7.24 6.41 -21.96
CA ALA A 145 -6.51 6.52 -23.23
C ALA A 145 -7.14 5.60 -24.27
N LYS A 146 -6.98 5.94 -25.56
CA LYS A 146 -7.46 5.10 -26.66
C LYS A 146 -6.79 3.72 -26.57
N ASP A 147 -7.60 2.67 -26.73
CA ASP A 147 -7.16 1.27 -26.74
C ASP A 147 -6.42 0.78 -25.47
N LYS A 148 -6.49 1.55 -24.37
CA LYS A 148 -5.94 1.17 -23.07
C LYS A 148 -7.01 1.16 -21.98
N ALA A 149 -6.83 0.28 -21.00
CA ALA A 149 -7.64 0.33 -19.79
C ALA A 149 -7.37 1.65 -19.04
N PRO A 150 -8.40 2.27 -18.44
CA PRO A 150 -8.23 3.49 -17.68
C PRO A 150 -7.32 3.26 -16.47
N THR A 151 -6.60 4.30 -16.08
CA THR A 151 -5.69 4.27 -14.93
C THR A 151 -6.12 5.28 -13.89
N VAL A 152 -5.83 5.00 -12.61
CA VAL A 152 -6.33 5.80 -11.49
C VAL A 152 -5.19 6.18 -10.57
N ILE A 153 -5.04 7.49 -10.29
CA ILE A 153 -4.05 8.02 -9.34
C ILE A 153 -4.74 8.29 -8.02
N LEU A 154 -4.15 7.80 -6.92
CA LEU A 154 -4.71 7.85 -5.58
C LEU A 154 -3.72 8.43 -4.57
N TYR A 155 -4.14 9.45 -3.83
CA TYR A 155 -3.43 9.98 -2.64
C TYR A 155 -4.32 10.99 -1.90
N THR A 156 -3.91 11.38 -0.70
CA THR A 156 -4.39 12.59 -0.02
C THR A 156 -3.32 13.68 -0.01
N ASP A 157 -3.71 14.95 0.14
CA ASP A 157 -2.77 16.07 0.22
C ASP A 157 -1.84 15.97 1.44
N ASP A 158 -2.36 15.48 2.57
CA ASP A 158 -1.57 15.20 3.78
C ASP A 158 -0.45 14.18 3.49
N GLN A 159 -0.75 13.11 2.73
CA GLN A 159 0.26 12.12 2.33
C GLN A 159 1.31 12.71 1.38
N MET A 160 0.90 13.52 0.41
CA MET A 160 1.82 14.17 -0.53
C MET A 160 2.76 15.14 0.19
N THR A 161 2.21 15.92 1.11
CA THR A 161 2.97 16.89 1.92
C THR A 161 3.98 16.17 2.81
N ASP A 162 3.57 15.13 3.54
CA ASP A 162 4.47 14.34 4.39
C ASP A 162 5.59 13.68 3.57
N MET A 163 5.23 12.96 2.50
CA MET A 163 6.17 12.26 1.62
C MET A 163 7.23 13.21 1.10
N ARG A 164 6.80 14.37 0.57
CA ARG A 164 7.71 15.36 0.02
C ARG A 164 8.70 15.83 1.09
N ASN A 165 8.21 16.33 2.22
CA ASN A 165 9.09 16.95 3.21
C ASN A 165 10.08 15.95 3.80
N VAL A 166 9.64 14.71 4.04
CA VAL A 166 10.50 13.65 4.55
C VAL A 166 11.55 13.21 3.52
N CYS A 167 11.15 13.00 2.25
CA CYS A 167 12.07 12.50 1.23
C CYS A 167 13.01 13.57 0.69
N GLU A 168 12.60 14.84 0.69
CA GLU A 168 13.40 15.96 0.17
C GLU A 168 14.35 16.51 1.24
N TYR A 169 13.93 16.61 2.50
CA TYR A 169 14.69 17.31 3.55
C TYR A 169 15.20 16.42 4.68
N GLN A 170 14.73 15.18 4.79
CA GLN A 170 14.99 14.35 5.98
C GLN A 170 15.59 12.99 5.68
N ASN A 171 16.30 12.87 4.55
CA ASN A 171 17.11 11.69 4.24
C ASN A 171 16.31 10.37 4.33
N SER A 172 15.16 10.32 3.65
CA SER A 172 14.44 9.07 3.41
C SER A 172 14.48 8.71 1.94
N VAL A 173 14.74 7.44 1.66
CA VAL A 173 14.57 6.90 0.30
C VAL A 173 13.09 6.74 -0.01
N LEU A 174 12.69 7.25 -1.17
CA LEU A 174 11.38 7.05 -1.76
C LEU A 174 11.39 5.75 -2.56
N GLY A 175 10.90 4.67 -1.94
CA GLY A 175 10.76 3.36 -2.56
C GLY A 175 9.57 3.30 -3.52
N VAL A 176 9.75 2.62 -4.65
CA VAL A 176 8.70 2.37 -5.65
C VAL A 176 8.66 0.91 -5.99
N ASP A 177 7.47 0.34 -5.93
CA ASP A 177 7.25 -1.05 -6.30
C ASP A 177 5.86 -1.27 -6.91
N ARG A 178 5.75 -2.32 -7.74
CA ARG A 178 4.48 -2.80 -8.28
C ARG A 178 4.09 -4.09 -7.58
N THR A 179 2.90 -4.09 -7.00
CA THR A 179 2.30 -5.27 -6.38
C THR A 179 1.11 -5.81 -7.18
N PHE A 180 0.82 -7.09 -6.94
CA PHE A 180 -0.14 -7.90 -7.66
C PHE A 180 -1.18 -8.48 -6.70
N ASN A 181 -2.30 -8.97 -7.25
CA ASN A 181 -3.32 -9.74 -6.54
C ASN A 181 -4.12 -8.97 -5.46
N LEU A 182 -4.24 -7.64 -5.59
CA LEU A 182 -5.12 -6.83 -4.73
C LEU A 182 -6.52 -6.62 -5.34
N GLY A 183 -6.62 -6.71 -6.66
CA GLY A 183 -7.85 -6.45 -7.42
C GLY A 183 -7.69 -6.90 -8.87
N PRO A 184 -8.47 -6.31 -9.81
CA PRO A 184 -8.37 -6.61 -11.24
C PRO A 184 -7.18 -5.93 -11.93
N CYS A 185 -6.45 -5.07 -11.22
CA CYS A 185 -5.35 -4.24 -11.72
C CYS A 185 -4.05 -4.49 -10.93
N PHE A 186 -2.94 -4.01 -11.49
CA PHE A 186 -1.70 -3.79 -10.78
C PHE A 186 -1.82 -2.53 -9.92
N VAL A 187 -1.11 -2.54 -8.78
CA VAL A 187 -0.98 -1.38 -7.92
C VAL A 187 0.49 -1.04 -7.84
N THR A 188 0.87 0.13 -8.36
CA THR A 188 2.20 0.70 -8.12
C THR A 188 2.10 1.71 -7.00
N LEU A 189 2.98 1.63 -6.02
CA LEU A 189 2.94 2.48 -4.84
C LEU A 189 4.29 3.10 -4.55
N PHE A 190 4.24 4.28 -3.94
CA PHE A 190 5.37 4.90 -3.28
C PHE A 190 5.38 4.55 -1.78
N VAL A 191 6.57 4.38 -1.22
CA VAL A 191 6.78 4.06 0.19
C VAL A 191 8.00 4.79 0.71
N TYR A 192 7.94 5.29 1.94
CA TYR A 192 9.06 5.97 2.58
C TYR A 192 9.07 5.71 4.08
N LYS A 193 10.19 5.99 4.76
CA LYS A 193 10.25 5.96 6.22
C LYS A 193 10.08 7.36 6.75
N ASN A 194 9.05 7.59 7.54
CA ASN A 194 8.87 8.90 8.18
C ASN A 194 9.77 9.02 9.40
N VAL A 195 10.89 9.73 9.26
CA VAL A 195 11.88 9.93 10.33
C VAL A 195 11.49 11.01 11.34
N ASN A 196 10.37 11.72 11.12
CA ASN A 196 9.84 12.69 12.08
C ASN A 196 9.20 12.03 13.30
N ILE A 197 8.85 10.76 13.17
CA ILE A 197 8.14 9.97 14.17
C ILE A 197 8.83 8.63 14.33
N ILE A 198 8.63 8.01 15.49
CA ILE A 198 9.13 6.67 15.80
C ILE A 198 7.99 5.81 16.34
N ARG A 199 8.05 4.51 16.06
CA ARG A 199 7.12 3.53 16.61
C ARG A 199 7.46 3.26 18.07
N ARG A 200 6.48 3.41 18.95
CA ARG A 200 6.67 3.10 20.39
C ARG A 200 7.13 1.68 20.65
N SER A 201 6.65 0.72 19.84
CA SER A 201 6.96 -0.70 20.01
C SER A 201 8.38 -1.09 19.61
N SER A 202 9.00 -0.39 18.65
CA SER A 202 10.29 -0.78 18.09
C SER A 202 11.36 0.30 18.12
N GLY A 203 11.03 1.53 18.51
CA GLY A 203 11.92 2.69 18.45
C GLY A 203 12.33 3.12 17.04
N ASN A 204 11.81 2.47 16.00
CA ASN A 204 12.21 2.72 14.61
C ASN A 204 11.20 3.63 13.88
N PRO A 205 11.65 4.44 12.90
CA PRO A 205 10.77 5.18 12.02
C PRO A 205 9.72 4.28 11.33
N PRO A 206 8.42 4.63 11.36
CA PRO A 206 7.40 3.87 10.67
C PRO A 206 7.54 4.00 9.14
N ILE A 207 7.17 2.93 8.45
CA ILE A 207 7.03 2.93 7.00
C ILE A 207 5.65 3.51 6.67
N GLN A 208 5.62 4.54 5.83
CA GLN A 208 4.41 5.23 5.37
C GLN A 208 4.09 4.87 3.92
N LEU A 209 2.79 4.81 3.64
CA LEU A 209 2.26 4.66 2.29
C LEU A 209 2.19 6.05 1.63
N GLY A 210 2.85 6.17 0.48
CA GLY A 210 2.73 7.33 -0.40
C GLY A 210 1.60 7.15 -1.43
N PRO A 211 1.66 7.91 -2.53
CA PRO A 211 0.70 7.80 -3.63
C PRO A 211 0.67 6.41 -4.26
N LEU A 212 -0.50 6.04 -4.76
CA LEU A 212 -0.74 4.79 -5.45
C LEU A 212 -1.26 5.03 -6.87
N TYR A 213 -1.02 4.04 -7.72
CA TYR A 213 -1.42 4.04 -9.10
C TYR A 213 -2.03 2.69 -9.46
N LEU A 214 -3.30 2.70 -9.87
CA LEU A 214 -4.02 1.54 -10.36
C LEU A 214 -3.92 1.49 -11.88
N HIS A 215 -3.38 0.41 -12.42
CA HIS A 215 -3.13 0.27 -13.86
C HIS A 215 -3.11 -1.20 -14.31
N TRP A 216 -3.13 -1.45 -15.62
CA TRP A 216 -3.34 -2.80 -16.19
C TRP A 216 -2.17 -3.32 -17.05
N ASP A 217 -1.10 -2.54 -17.19
CA ASP A 217 0.06 -2.94 -17.99
C ASP A 217 1.39 -2.67 -17.24
N GLY A 218 2.52 -2.95 -17.87
CA GLY A 218 3.85 -2.72 -17.29
C GLY A 218 4.69 -1.78 -18.13
N ASP A 219 4.05 -0.91 -18.91
CA ASP A 219 4.73 -0.14 -19.94
C ASP A 219 5.43 1.08 -19.34
N CYS A 220 6.55 1.47 -19.95
CA CYS A 220 7.27 2.69 -19.58
C CYS A 220 6.38 3.94 -19.67
N SER A 221 5.44 3.99 -20.63
CA SER A 221 4.52 5.11 -20.82
C SER A 221 3.52 5.24 -19.67
N THR A 222 3.04 4.10 -19.16
CA THR A 222 2.12 4.00 -18.02
C THR A 222 2.79 4.49 -16.74
N TYR A 223 4.02 4.03 -16.46
CA TYR A 223 4.81 4.54 -15.34
C TYR A 223 5.17 6.01 -15.49
N HIS A 224 5.57 6.43 -16.70
CA HIS A 224 5.92 7.82 -16.97
C HIS A 224 4.77 8.76 -16.64
N ARG A 225 3.53 8.39 -16.99
CA ARG A 225 2.35 9.21 -16.66
C ARG A 225 2.21 9.44 -15.16
N PHE A 226 2.27 8.37 -14.37
CA PHE A 226 2.17 8.45 -12.92
C PHE A 226 3.32 9.27 -12.33
N PHE A 227 4.56 9.00 -12.74
CA PHE A 227 5.73 9.69 -12.23
C PHE A 227 5.79 11.16 -12.64
N SER A 228 5.34 11.52 -13.83
CA SER A 228 5.18 12.91 -14.26
C SER A 228 4.15 13.64 -13.39
N HIS A 229 3.03 13.00 -13.07
CA HIS A 229 2.02 13.57 -12.16
C HIS A 229 2.61 13.84 -10.78
N ILE A 230 3.28 12.85 -10.19
CA ILE A 230 3.91 12.99 -8.87
C ILE A 230 5.02 14.03 -8.88
N ASN A 231 5.86 14.06 -9.92
CA ASN A 231 6.90 15.08 -10.04
C ASN A 231 6.28 16.48 -10.15
N TYR A 232 5.23 16.66 -10.95
CA TYR A 232 4.52 17.93 -11.03
C TYR A 232 3.98 18.34 -9.66
N LYS A 233 3.27 17.45 -8.96
CA LYS A 233 2.72 17.74 -7.63
C LYS A 233 3.79 18.05 -6.59
N ILE A 234 4.92 17.35 -6.59
CA ILE A 234 6.04 17.67 -5.68
C ILE A 234 6.56 19.09 -5.93
N ASN A 235 6.65 19.51 -7.20
CA ASN A 235 7.17 20.83 -7.58
C ASN A 235 6.14 21.96 -7.48
N GLU A 236 4.84 21.67 -7.63
CA GLU A 236 3.75 22.65 -7.51
C GLU A 236 3.75 23.33 -6.15
N PHE A 237 4.07 22.58 -5.09
CA PHE A 237 4.13 23.11 -3.72
C PHE A 237 5.48 23.78 -3.39
N SER A 238 6.44 23.85 -4.33
CA SER A 238 7.75 24.46 -4.10
C SER A 238 7.69 25.97 -4.34
N ASN A 239 8.29 26.74 -3.43
CA ASN A 239 8.54 28.16 -3.71
C ASN A 239 9.39 28.28 -4.99
N PRO A 240 9.05 29.17 -5.93
CA PRO A 240 9.73 29.30 -7.23
C PRO A 240 11.23 29.68 -7.16
N ILE A 241 11.75 29.97 -5.96
CA ILE A 241 13.16 30.31 -5.71
C ILE A 241 14.02 29.04 -5.45
N ALA A 242 13.41 27.89 -5.16
CA ALA A 242 14.10 26.62 -4.88
C ALA A 242 14.13 25.65 -6.09
N VAL A 243 13.79 26.13 -7.28
CA VAL A 243 13.82 25.36 -8.53
C VAL A 243 15.28 24.97 -8.81
N GLY A 244 15.60 23.70 -8.58
CA GLY A 244 16.92 23.12 -8.87
C GLY A 244 17.59 22.35 -7.73
N SER A 245 16.94 22.18 -6.57
CA SER A 245 17.57 21.55 -5.39
C SER A 245 16.90 20.27 -4.87
N ASN A 246 15.91 19.71 -5.57
CA ASN A 246 15.23 18.47 -5.15
C ASN A 246 16.15 17.25 -5.29
N HIS A 247 16.99 17.00 -4.29
CA HIS A 247 17.83 15.80 -4.23
C HIS A 247 17.02 14.61 -3.70
N LEU A 248 15.96 14.22 -4.42
CA LEU A 248 15.21 13.01 -4.09
C LEU A 248 16.10 11.79 -4.30
N VAL A 249 16.03 10.84 -3.36
CA VAL A 249 16.63 9.52 -3.54
C VAL A 249 15.50 8.52 -3.77
N ILE A 250 15.43 7.95 -4.98
CA ILE A 250 14.36 7.04 -5.40
C ILE A 250 14.92 5.63 -5.52
N GLY A 251 14.33 4.69 -4.80
CA GLY A 251 14.72 3.29 -4.83
C GLY A 251 13.68 2.41 -5.50
N SER A 252 14.13 1.46 -6.33
CA SER A 252 13.23 0.47 -6.92
C SER A 252 13.97 -0.85 -7.19
N ASP A 253 13.24 -1.82 -7.73
CA ASP A 253 13.80 -3.06 -8.24
C ASP A 253 14.28 -2.88 -9.69
N GLU A 254 14.85 -3.93 -10.30
CA GLU A 254 15.47 -3.86 -11.63
C GLU A 254 14.45 -3.87 -12.79
N GLU A 255 13.20 -3.43 -12.57
CA GLU A 255 12.18 -3.40 -13.62
C GLU A 255 12.46 -2.28 -14.64
N LYS A 256 12.94 -2.66 -15.83
CA LYS A 256 13.40 -1.73 -16.89
C LYS A 256 12.41 -0.62 -17.24
N ALA A 257 11.12 -0.94 -17.35
CA ALA A 257 10.10 0.04 -17.72
C ALA A 257 9.94 1.14 -16.64
N MET A 258 9.89 0.71 -15.38
CA MET A 258 9.81 1.59 -14.22
C MET A 258 11.09 2.40 -14.05
N THR A 259 12.27 1.78 -14.15
CA THR A 259 13.54 2.50 -14.00
C THR A 259 13.77 3.54 -15.10
N LYS A 260 13.40 3.22 -16.34
CA LYS A 260 13.42 4.18 -17.45
C LYS A 260 12.47 5.36 -17.19
N ALA A 261 11.25 5.10 -16.75
CA ALA A 261 10.29 6.14 -16.44
C ALA A 261 10.74 7.06 -15.29
N ILE A 262 11.30 6.48 -14.20
CA ILE A 262 11.87 7.27 -13.09
C ILE A 262 12.92 8.25 -13.61
N LYS A 263 13.86 7.78 -14.43
CA LYS A 263 14.92 8.63 -14.99
C LYS A 263 14.39 9.77 -15.86
N MET A 264 13.34 9.52 -16.63
CA MET A 264 12.72 10.54 -17.47
C MET A 264 11.99 11.61 -16.64
N CYS A 265 11.27 11.18 -15.60
CA CYS A 265 10.44 12.08 -14.80
C CYS A 265 11.21 12.78 -13.68
N PHE A 266 12.29 12.18 -13.17
CA PHE A 266 13.10 12.68 -12.06
C PHE A 266 14.59 12.75 -12.42
N PRO A 267 15.00 13.57 -13.41
CA PRO A 267 16.36 13.58 -13.94
C PRO A 267 17.42 14.01 -12.91
N ASN A 268 17.03 14.81 -11.92
CA ASN A 268 17.93 15.30 -10.87
C ASN A 268 17.93 14.41 -9.60
N SER A 269 17.18 13.29 -9.62
CA SER A 269 17.12 12.38 -8.47
C SER A 269 18.29 11.40 -8.47
N THR A 270 18.69 10.98 -7.27
CA THR A 270 19.60 9.85 -7.10
C THR A 270 18.79 8.57 -7.15
N MET A 271 19.09 7.70 -8.11
CA MET A 271 18.38 6.43 -8.26
C MET A 271 19.12 5.27 -7.58
N LEU A 272 18.40 4.42 -6.86
CA LEU A 272 18.89 3.21 -6.20
C LEU A 272 18.23 1.96 -6.77
N LEU A 273 19.01 0.89 -6.88
CA LEU A 273 18.50 -0.45 -7.14
C LEU A 273 18.62 -1.33 -5.90
N CYS A 274 17.63 -2.20 -5.70
CA CYS A 274 17.64 -3.17 -4.61
C CYS A 274 18.80 -4.15 -4.78
N VAL A 275 19.76 -4.11 -3.84
CA VAL A 275 20.95 -4.98 -3.87
C VAL A 275 20.57 -6.45 -3.78
N ARG A 276 19.52 -6.78 -3.01
CA ARG A 276 19.03 -8.16 -2.88
C ARG A 276 18.55 -8.72 -4.22
N HIS A 277 17.78 -7.94 -4.97
CA HIS A 277 17.30 -8.35 -6.28
C HIS A 277 18.42 -8.45 -7.33
N LEU A 278 19.42 -7.56 -7.28
CA LEU A 278 20.61 -7.68 -8.13
C LEU A 278 21.40 -8.97 -7.82
N GLU A 279 21.59 -9.30 -6.54
CA GLU A 279 22.26 -10.53 -6.11
C GLU A 279 21.48 -11.78 -6.54
N GLU A 280 20.16 -11.80 -6.36
CA GLU A 280 19.29 -12.89 -6.81
C GLU A 280 19.30 -13.06 -8.33
N ASN A 281 19.25 -11.96 -9.08
CA ASN A 281 19.29 -11.99 -10.55
C ASN A 281 20.64 -12.53 -11.04
N MET A 282 21.74 -12.13 -10.41
CA MET A 282 23.07 -12.67 -10.70
C MET A 282 23.14 -14.16 -10.37
N ARG A 283 22.67 -14.58 -9.20
CA ARG A 283 22.63 -16.00 -8.81
C ARG A 283 21.84 -16.83 -9.82
N ARG A 284 20.65 -16.37 -10.24
CA ARG A 284 19.85 -17.02 -11.28
C ARG A 284 20.58 -17.08 -12.61
N TYR A 285 21.30 -16.03 -13.01
CA TYR A 285 22.10 -16.02 -14.23
C TYR A 285 23.24 -17.05 -14.18
N LEU A 286 24.01 -17.07 -13.08
CA LEU A 286 25.10 -18.01 -12.85
C LEU A 286 24.63 -19.47 -12.96
N HIS A 287 23.51 -19.83 -12.32
CA HIS A 287 23.01 -21.21 -12.39
C HIS A 287 22.30 -21.54 -13.71
N LYS A 288 21.40 -20.68 -14.19
CA LYS A 288 20.53 -21.02 -15.34
C LYS A 288 21.14 -20.72 -16.70
N LYS A 289 22.11 -19.80 -16.79
CA LYS A 289 22.70 -19.37 -18.07
C LYS A 289 24.17 -19.74 -18.20
N VAL A 290 24.94 -19.65 -17.12
CA VAL A 290 26.35 -20.05 -17.14
C VAL A 290 26.53 -21.53 -16.78
N GLY A 291 25.73 -22.05 -15.85
CA GLY A 291 25.80 -23.45 -15.41
C GLY A 291 26.91 -23.73 -14.39
N VAL A 292 27.32 -22.72 -13.60
CA VAL A 292 28.35 -22.92 -12.57
C VAL A 292 27.79 -23.63 -11.32
N ASN A 293 28.66 -24.36 -10.62
CA ASN A 293 28.32 -25.01 -9.36
C ASN A 293 28.12 -23.98 -8.21
N ASP A 294 27.49 -24.42 -7.12
CA ASP A 294 27.15 -23.57 -5.98
C ASP A 294 28.36 -22.93 -5.29
N LYS A 295 29.49 -23.64 -5.24
CA LYS A 295 30.73 -23.14 -4.60
C LYS A 295 31.29 -21.96 -5.38
N THR A 296 31.41 -22.10 -6.70
CA THR A 296 31.89 -21.03 -7.60
C THR A 296 30.90 -19.87 -7.62
N ALA A 297 29.60 -20.15 -7.68
CA ALA A 297 28.57 -19.11 -7.64
C ALA A 297 28.63 -18.30 -6.32
N ALA A 298 28.77 -18.98 -5.18
CA ALA A 298 28.90 -18.33 -3.88
C ALA A 298 30.17 -17.46 -3.79
N LYS A 299 31.30 -17.92 -4.34
CA LYS A 299 32.54 -17.13 -4.41
C LYS A 299 32.33 -15.85 -5.22
N ILE A 300 31.81 -15.95 -6.44
CA ILE A 300 31.51 -14.79 -7.31
C ILE A 300 30.59 -13.79 -6.60
N ILE A 301 29.53 -14.30 -5.96
CA ILE A 301 28.58 -13.48 -5.21
C ILE A 301 29.27 -12.75 -4.05
N ASN A 302 30.12 -13.45 -3.30
CA ASN A 302 30.83 -12.85 -2.18
C ASN A 302 31.88 -11.81 -2.62
N ASP A 303 32.54 -12.02 -3.76
CA ASP A 303 33.52 -11.08 -4.30
C ASP A 303 32.87 -9.75 -4.73
N ILE A 304 31.59 -9.77 -5.11
CA ILE A 304 30.85 -8.57 -5.53
C ILE A 304 30.06 -7.97 -4.36
N PHE A 305 29.25 -8.76 -3.68
CA PHE A 305 28.28 -8.32 -2.67
C PHE A 305 28.70 -8.63 -1.23
N GLY A 306 29.81 -9.34 -1.01
CA GLY A 306 30.29 -9.69 0.33
C GLY A 306 30.75 -8.46 1.13
N LYS A 307 31.14 -8.67 2.39
CA LYS A 307 31.54 -7.58 3.30
C LYS A 307 32.69 -6.73 2.74
N LYS A 308 33.65 -7.38 2.08
CA LYS A 308 34.78 -6.76 1.36
C LYS A 308 34.59 -6.79 -0.17
N GLY A 309 33.36 -7.00 -0.62
CA GLY A 309 33.06 -7.12 -2.04
C GLY A 309 33.07 -5.77 -2.75
N LEU A 310 33.10 -5.83 -4.08
CA LEU A 310 33.17 -4.66 -4.98
C LEU A 310 32.25 -3.50 -4.57
N VAL A 311 30.98 -3.77 -4.26
CA VAL A 311 29.98 -2.71 -3.94
C VAL A 311 30.30 -1.94 -2.65
N ASN A 312 31.16 -2.50 -1.80
CA ASN A 312 31.54 -1.90 -0.52
C ASN A 312 32.81 -1.06 -0.60
N SER A 313 33.46 -0.93 -1.76
CA SER A 313 34.64 -0.09 -1.97
C SER A 313 34.44 1.34 -1.45
N ASP A 314 35.47 1.90 -0.82
CA ASP A 314 35.41 3.18 -0.11
C ASP A 314 35.29 4.39 -1.04
N ASP A 315 35.92 4.30 -2.20
CA ASP A 315 36.01 5.37 -3.20
C ASP A 315 35.91 4.82 -4.64
N ALA A 316 35.82 5.73 -5.60
CA ALA A 316 35.65 5.40 -7.01
C ALA A 316 36.90 4.75 -7.63
N HIS A 317 38.10 5.11 -7.19
CA HIS A 317 39.35 4.54 -7.69
C HIS A 317 39.48 3.08 -7.23
N SER A 318 39.29 2.82 -5.94
CA SER A 318 39.27 1.47 -5.36
C SER A 318 38.21 0.58 -6.01
N PHE A 319 37.01 1.12 -6.27
CA PHE A 319 35.96 0.40 -6.99
C PHE A 319 36.40 0.00 -8.41
N ASN A 320 36.99 0.93 -9.16
CA ASN A 320 37.40 0.65 -10.54
C ASN A 320 38.56 -0.36 -10.60
N LEU A 321 39.55 -0.27 -9.70
CA LEU A 321 40.63 -1.25 -9.61
C LEU A 321 40.09 -2.64 -9.27
N ALA A 322 39.21 -2.75 -8.28
CA ALA A 322 38.59 -4.02 -7.91
C ALA A 322 37.75 -4.60 -9.05
N ALA A 323 37.01 -3.76 -9.80
CA ALA A 323 36.22 -4.20 -10.94
C ALA A 323 37.09 -4.77 -12.06
N VAL A 324 38.21 -4.11 -12.41
CA VAL A 324 39.16 -4.59 -13.43
C VAL A 324 39.78 -5.92 -13.00
N HIS A 325 40.20 -6.04 -11.74
CA HIS A 325 40.76 -7.27 -11.21
C HIS A 325 39.74 -8.42 -11.25
N LEU A 326 38.49 -8.17 -10.86
CA LEU A 326 37.42 -9.17 -10.90
C LEU A 326 37.11 -9.60 -12.34
N ASP A 327 37.04 -8.67 -13.28
CA ASP A 327 36.79 -9.00 -14.68
C ASP A 327 37.92 -9.87 -15.24
N ALA A 328 39.19 -9.51 -15.01
CA ALA A 328 40.34 -10.32 -15.44
C ALA A 328 40.34 -11.73 -14.82
N CYS A 329 40.06 -11.82 -13.51
CA CYS A 329 39.99 -13.09 -12.78
C CYS A 329 38.91 -14.01 -13.37
N TYR A 330 37.72 -13.48 -13.64
CA TYR A 330 36.59 -14.26 -14.13
C TYR A 330 36.52 -14.38 -15.65
N HIS A 331 37.28 -13.58 -16.40
CA HIS A 331 37.44 -13.75 -17.84
C HIS A 331 38.12 -15.08 -18.16
N SER A 332 39.15 -15.45 -17.39
CA SER A 332 39.84 -16.73 -17.53
C SER A 332 39.03 -17.93 -17.03
N GLN A 333 38.33 -17.78 -15.89
CA GLN A 333 37.61 -18.90 -15.24
C GLN A 333 36.19 -19.12 -15.77
N THR A 334 35.48 -18.03 -16.09
CA THR A 334 34.05 -18.04 -16.46
C THR A 334 33.74 -16.94 -17.49
N PRO A 335 34.18 -17.08 -18.77
CA PRO A 335 34.08 -16.01 -19.77
C PRO A 335 32.65 -15.49 -19.99
N ALA A 336 31.66 -16.38 -19.95
CA ALA A 336 30.25 -16.01 -20.09
C ALA A 336 29.76 -15.09 -18.95
N PHE A 337 30.23 -15.32 -17.72
CA PHE A 337 29.94 -14.44 -16.60
C PHE A 337 30.67 -13.11 -16.73
N SER A 338 31.96 -13.09 -17.10
CA SER A 338 32.73 -11.85 -17.34
C SER A 338 32.01 -10.94 -18.34
N LYS A 339 31.52 -11.50 -19.46
CA LYS A 339 30.73 -10.72 -20.44
C LYS A 339 29.44 -10.13 -19.86
N TYR A 340 28.73 -10.88 -19.02
CA TYR A 340 27.54 -10.37 -18.32
C TYR A 340 27.88 -9.31 -17.27
N PHE A 341 28.95 -9.54 -16.53
CA PHE A 341 29.46 -8.63 -15.51
C PHE A 341 29.81 -7.28 -16.13
N SER A 342 30.69 -7.25 -17.13
CA SER A 342 31.17 -5.99 -17.73
C SER A 342 30.09 -5.24 -18.51
N ASN A 343 29.22 -5.94 -19.25
CA ASN A 343 28.23 -5.28 -20.11
C ASN A 343 26.95 -4.85 -19.39
N LYS A 344 26.59 -5.54 -18.29
CA LYS A 344 25.29 -5.32 -17.62
C LYS A 344 25.44 -4.98 -16.15
N LEU A 345 26.04 -5.89 -15.37
CA LEU A 345 26.01 -5.77 -13.92
C LEU A 345 26.90 -4.64 -13.40
N LEU A 346 28.13 -4.52 -13.91
CA LEU A 346 29.09 -3.51 -13.48
C LEU A 346 28.56 -2.07 -13.70
N PRO A 347 27.99 -1.70 -14.87
CA PRO A 347 27.31 -0.41 -15.03
C PRO A 347 26.21 -0.18 -13.99
N GLN A 348 25.37 -1.18 -13.72
CA GLN A 348 24.29 -1.06 -12.74
C GLN A 348 24.81 -0.88 -11.31
N LEU A 349 25.83 -1.63 -10.92
CA LEU A 349 26.48 -1.53 -9.61
C LEU A 349 27.13 -0.16 -9.43
N ARG A 350 27.83 0.34 -10.45
CA ARG A 350 28.46 1.66 -10.41
C ARG A 350 27.41 2.75 -10.28
N GLU A 351 26.42 2.78 -11.17
CA GLU A 351 25.46 3.88 -11.31
C GLU A 351 24.42 3.91 -10.17
N TYR A 352 23.91 2.75 -9.73
CA TYR A 352 22.75 2.70 -8.81
C TYR A 352 23.04 2.13 -7.43
N VAL A 353 24.27 1.73 -7.14
CA VAL A 353 24.65 1.18 -5.83
C VAL A 353 25.85 1.93 -5.25
N HIS A 354 26.98 1.94 -5.94
CA HIS A 354 28.23 2.51 -5.44
C HIS A 354 28.24 4.05 -5.45
N LEU A 355 27.98 4.68 -6.60
CA LEU A 355 27.97 6.13 -6.72
C LEU A 355 26.93 6.80 -5.80
N PRO A 356 25.68 6.33 -5.71
CA PRO A 356 24.70 6.89 -4.77
C PRO A 356 25.17 6.86 -3.32
N LYS A 357 25.76 5.74 -2.87
CA LYS A 357 26.34 5.59 -1.53
C LYS A 357 27.49 6.57 -1.30
N LEU A 358 28.37 6.74 -2.30
CA LEU A 358 29.50 7.66 -2.19
C LEU A 358 29.03 9.11 -1.98
N ASN A 359 28.02 9.51 -2.75
CA ASN A 359 27.43 10.85 -2.71
C ASN A 359 26.53 11.09 -1.49
N ASN A 360 25.90 10.05 -0.97
CA ASN A 360 24.95 10.11 0.14
C ASN A 360 25.37 9.15 1.27
N LYS A 361 26.26 9.62 2.17
CA LYS A 361 26.81 8.81 3.27
C LYS A 361 25.77 8.33 4.29
N TRP A 362 24.58 8.93 4.32
CA TRP A 362 23.46 8.50 5.16
C TRP A 362 22.77 7.23 4.63
N LEU A 363 23.00 6.86 3.37
CA LEU A 363 22.43 5.64 2.79
C LEU A 363 23.05 4.37 3.40
N PRO A 364 22.25 3.30 3.57
CA PRO A 364 22.77 2.03 4.03
C PRO A 364 23.74 1.42 3.00
N LEU A 365 24.73 0.64 3.47
CA LEU A 365 25.67 -0.09 2.62
C LEU A 365 24.98 -0.97 1.57
N LYS A 366 23.86 -1.60 1.96
CA LYS A 366 23.00 -2.40 1.10
C LYS A 366 21.58 -1.90 1.22
N TRP A 367 21.17 -1.01 0.33
CA TRP A 367 19.77 -0.63 0.24
C TRP A 367 18.93 -1.80 -0.33
N THR A 368 17.77 -2.02 0.26
CA THR A 368 16.82 -3.08 -0.13
C THR A 368 15.41 -2.54 -0.21
N ASN A 369 14.59 -3.15 -1.06
CA ASN A 369 13.19 -2.78 -1.27
C ASN A 369 12.24 -3.36 -0.19
N ASN A 370 12.77 -3.76 0.97
CA ASN A 370 12.01 -4.40 2.06
C ASN A 370 10.86 -3.52 2.58
N ASN A 371 10.98 -2.20 2.50
CA ASN A 371 9.92 -1.28 2.91
C ASN A 371 8.68 -1.45 2.03
N CYS A 372 8.86 -1.53 0.70
CA CYS A 372 7.79 -1.78 -0.25
C CYS A 372 7.16 -3.15 -0.03
N GLU A 373 7.98 -4.20 0.16
CA GLU A 373 7.50 -5.55 0.48
C GLU A 373 6.65 -5.58 1.75
N SER A 374 7.04 -4.81 2.77
CA SER A 374 6.31 -4.72 4.03
C SER A 374 4.93 -4.06 3.84
N ILE A 375 4.87 -2.94 3.10
CA ILE A 375 3.58 -2.29 2.80
C ILE A 375 2.74 -3.18 1.89
N ASN A 376 3.32 -3.80 0.87
CA ASN A 376 2.63 -4.75 0.00
C ASN A 376 1.99 -5.89 0.78
N HIS A 377 2.69 -6.41 1.79
CA HIS A 377 2.13 -7.41 2.68
C HIS A 377 0.93 -6.88 3.47
N ILE A 378 1.00 -5.66 4.00
CA ILE A 378 -0.13 -4.98 4.67
C ILE A 378 -1.31 -4.81 3.70
N LEU A 379 -1.07 -4.34 2.47
CA LEU A 379 -2.12 -4.19 1.45
C LEU A 379 -2.82 -5.52 1.17
N LYS A 380 -2.04 -6.61 1.02
CA LYS A 380 -2.57 -7.96 0.75
C LYS A 380 -3.37 -8.51 1.93
N LEU A 381 -2.93 -8.27 3.16
CA LEU A 381 -3.67 -8.63 4.37
C LEU A 381 -5.01 -7.90 4.45
N THR A 382 -5.05 -6.59 4.20
CA THR A 382 -6.29 -5.79 4.21
C THR A 382 -7.26 -6.23 3.11
N ALA A 383 -6.75 -6.71 1.97
CA ALA A 383 -7.55 -7.33 0.93
C ALA A 383 -8.01 -8.77 1.28
N ASN A 384 -7.63 -9.32 2.44
CA ASN A 384 -7.82 -10.73 2.81
C ASN A 384 -7.28 -11.71 1.75
N TRP A 385 -6.22 -11.32 1.03
CA TRP A 385 -5.68 -12.07 -0.11
C TRP A 385 -6.71 -12.39 -1.21
N LYS A 386 -7.81 -11.63 -1.27
CA LYS A 386 -8.86 -11.77 -2.28
C LYS A 386 -8.85 -10.54 -3.16
N CYS A 387 -9.00 -10.75 -4.46
CA CYS A 387 -9.22 -9.66 -5.41
C CYS A 387 -10.53 -8.95 -5.06
N ALA A 388 -10.43 -7.73 -4.55
CA ALA A 388 -11.56 -6.84 -4.33
C ALA A 388 -12.02 -6.21 -5.65
N LYS A 389 -13.26 -5.70 -5.67
CA LYS A 389 -13.70 -4.79 -6.74
C LYS A 389 -12.97 -3.46 -6.62
N LEU A 390 -12.94 -2.69 -7.69
CA LEU A 390 -12.15 -1.46 -7.73
C LEU A 390 -12.57 -0.42 -6.68
N PRO A 391 -13.87 -0.10 -6.49
CA PRO A 391 -14.28 0.84 -5.45
C PRO A 391 -13.93 0.35 -4.04
N ASP A 392 -14.26 -0.91 -3.73
CA ASP A 392 -13.92 -1.53 -2.43
C ASP A 392 -12.40 -1.55 -2.17
N LEU A 393 -11.59 -1.72 -3.22
CA LEU A 393 -10.14 -1.67 -3.12
C LEU A 393 -9.69 -0.25 -2.76
N ILE A 394 -10.21 0.77 -3.45
CA ILE A 394 -9.89 2.17 -3.18
C ILE A 394 -10.24 2.55 -1.74
N ASP A 395 -11.42 2.16 -1.25
CA ASP A 395 -11.84 2.43 0.13
C ASP A 395 -10.88 1.80 1.15
N LYS A 396 -10.45 0.56 0.91
CA LYS A 396 -9.47 -0.13 1.77
C LYS A 396 -8.11 0.56 1.75
N LEU A 397 -7.63 0.96 0.57
CA LEU A 397 -6.35 1.67 0.43
C LEU A 397 -6.41 3.04 1.13
N HIS A 398 -7.53 3.75 0.97
CA HIS A 398 -7.78 5.03 1.62
C HIS A 398 -7.82 4.88 3.15
N ALA A 399 -8.46 3.82 3.67
CA ALA A 399 -8.50 3.55 5.11
C ALA A 399 -7.09 3.37 5.71
N ILE A 400 -6.18 2.69 4.99
CA ILE A 400 -4.78 2.52 5.42
C ILE A 400 -4.07 3.87 5.46
N ALA A 401 -4.16 4.65 4.39
CA ALA A 401 -3.59 6.00 4.31
C ALA A 401 -4.10 6.92 5.43
N LYS A 402 -5.41 6.92 5.65
CA LYS A 402 -6.08 7.73 6.66
C LYS A 402 -5.67 7.34 8.08
N LEU A 403 -5.57 6.03 8.36
CA LEU A 403 -5.12 5.54 9.65
C LEU A 403 -3.68 5.98 9.94
N GLN A 404 -2.80 5.87 8.95
CA GLN A 404 -1.41 6.31 9.06
C GLN A 404 -1.31 7.80 9.41
N ILE A 405 -2.00 8.67 8.67
CA ILE A 405 -2.05 10.12 8.94
C ILE A 405 -2.66 10.41 10.32
N SER A 406 -3.73 9.68 10.71
CA SER A 406 -4.35 9.83 12.02
C SER A 406 -3.38 9.47 13.15
N ASP A 407 -2.61 8.39 13.04
CA ASP A 407 -1.60 8.04 14.04
C ASP A 407 -0.48 9.09 14.11
N MET A 408 -0.11 9.75 13.01
CA MET A 408 0.83 10.88 13.06
C MET A 408 0.25 12.08 13.81
N ARG A 409 -1.03 12.43 13.55
CA ARG A 409 -1.75 13.47 14.31
C ARG A 409 -1.76 13.12 15.79
N ARG A 410 -1.94 11.84 16.14
CA ARG A 410 -1.93 11.40 17.53
C ARG A 410 -0.55 11.51 18.19
N ALA A 411 0.53 11.31 17.45
CA ALA A 411 1.88 11.49 17.96
C ALA A 411 2.14 12.91 18.50
N LEU A 412 1.54 13.95 17.90
CA LEU A 412 1.72 15.36 18.32
C LEU A 412 1.27 15.66 19.75
N HIS A 413 0.39 14.83 20.31
CA HIS A 413 -0.11 15.00 21.67
C HIS A 413 0.12 13.78 22.56
N GLY A 414 1.15 13.00 22.20
CA GLY A 414 1.65 11.88 23.02
C GLY A 414 0.74 10.65 23.04
N GLN A 415 -0.15 10.48 22.07
CA GLN A 415 -1.10 9.36 22.01
C GLN A 415 -0.87 8.47 20.78
N GLY A 416 -1.44 7.26 20.81
CA GLY A 416 -1.36 6.32 19.69
C GLY A 416 -0.04 5.55 19.60
N ASN A 417 0.17 4.90 18.44
CA ASN A 417 1.27 3.96 18.23
C ASN A 417 2.62 4.63 17.98
N TYR A 418 2.60 5.92 17.69
CA TYR A 418 3.78 6.71 17.33
C TYR A 418 4.05 7.78 18.39
N GLU A 419 5.31 8.19 18.42
CA GLU A 419 5.78 9.35 19.17
C GLU A 419 6.69 10.20 18.27
N LEU A 420 6.84 11.47 18.60
CA LEU A 420 7.73 12.37 17.85
C LEU A 420 9.18 11.93 18.04
N ALA A 421 9.96 11.95 16.96
CA ALA A 421 11.40 11.77 17.07
C ALA A 421 12.00 12.88 17.96
N HIS A 422 13.11 12.57 18.62
CA HIS A 422 13.73 13.45 19.63
C HIS A 422 13.90 14.91 19.14
N GLN A 423 14.33 15.08 17.89
CA GLN A 423 14.53 16.39 17.24
C GLN A 423 13.26 17.24 17.05
N LEU A 424 12.08 16.64 17.19
CA LEU A 424 10.78 17.26 16.93
C LEU A 424 9.86 17.31 18.14
N THR A 425 10.34 16.83 19.29
CA THR A 425 9.62 16.89 20.57
C THR A 425 9.06 18.29 20.87
N ARG A 426 9.77 19.35 20.43
CA ARG A 426 9.33 20.76 20.53
C ARG A 426 8.03 21.11 19.79
N LEU A 427 7.62 20.31 18.82
CA LEU A 427 6.36 20.47 18.10
C LEU A 427 5.20 19.78 18.83
N GLY A 428 5.52 18.92 19.80
CA GLY A 428 4.52 18.23 20.61
C GLY A 428 3.82 19.18 21.56
N ILE A 429 2.57 18.87 21.88
CA ILE A 429 1.77 19.56 22.89
C ILE A 429 1.19 18.56 23.88
N SER A 430 0.81 18.98 25.08
CA SER A 430 0.17 18.08 26.04
C SER A 430 -1.21 17.63 25.54
N HIS A 431 -1.66 16.45 25.97
CA HIS A 431 -2.98 15.93 25.62
C HIS A 431 -4.11 16.87 26.06
N SER A 432 -3.98 17.49 27.25
CA SER A 432 -4.95 18.49 27.74
C SER A 432 -4.99 19.75 26.86
N ALA A 433 -3.83 20.28 26.46
CA ALA A 433 -3.76 21.44 25.58
C ALA A 433 -4.28 21.13 24.17
N TRP A 434 -4.11 19.89 23.69
CA TRP A 434 -4.72 19.44 22.44
C TRP A 434 -6.25 19.36 22.55
N GLY A 435 -6.78 18.84 23.66
CA GLY A 435 -8.22 18.79 23.93
C GLY A 435 -8.90 20.16 23.88
N ALA A 436 -8.24 21.18 24.42
CA ALA A 436 -8.75 22.56 24.47
C ALA A 436 -8.73 23.31 23.13
N LYS A 437 -8.08 22.76 22.08
CA LYS A 437 -7.97 23.40 20.77
C LYS A 437 -9.16 23.12 19.86
N SER A 438 -9.53 24.14 19.09
CA SER A 438 -10.46 24.00 17.97
C SER A 438 -9.88 23.11 16.87
N GLN A 439 -10.74 22.61 15.98
CA GLN A 439 -10.32 21.77 14.86
C GLN A 439 -9.35 22.52 13.93
N ALA A 440 -9.62 23.80 13.62
CA ALA A 440 -8.75 24.62 12.79
C ALA A 440 -7.34 24.81 13.38
N GLU A 441 -7.23 24.96 14.71
CA GLU A 441 -5.93 25.04 15.37
C GLU A 441 -5.18 23.71 15.35
N LYS A 442 -5.89 22.59 15.52
CA LYS A 442 -5.32 21.23 15.41
C LYS A 442 -4.78 20.99 14.00
N ASP A 443 -5.54 21.38 12.98
CA ASP A 443 -5.12 21.26 11.58
C ASP A 443 -3.90 22.14 11.31
N LYS A 444 -3.87 23.39 11.79
CA LYS A 444 -2.70 24.28 11.65
C LYS A 444 -1.44 23.71 12.30
N LEU A 445 -1.56 23.12 13.49
CA LEU A 445 -0.44 22.43 14.15
C LEU A 445 0.05 21.23 13.36
N PHE A 446 -0.89 20.45 12.81
CA PHE A 446 -0.56 19.29 12.00
C PHE A 446 0.11 19.69 10.68
N THR A 447 -0.40 20.70 9.97
CA THR A 447 0.24 21.25 8.78
C THR A 447 1.65 21.75 9.08
N ARG A 448 1.85 22.41 10.24
CA ARG A 448 3.19 22.85 10.67
C ARG A 448 4.13 21.67 10.90
N PHE A 449 3.61 20.55 11.42
CA PHE A 449 4.39 19.33 11.58
C PHE A 449 4.74 18.71 10.22
N LEU A 450 3.76 18.54 9.33
CA LEU A 450 3.99 17.97 8.00
C LEU A 450 4.99 18.78 7.17
N THR A 451 4.94 20.10 7.27
CA THR A 451 5.81 21.04 6.53
C THR A 451 7.12 21.34 7.22
N TYR A 452 7.38 20.72 8.37
CA TYR A 452 8.59 20.96 9.14
C TYR A 452 9.82 20.41 8.40
N HIS A 453 10.78 21.30 8.19
CA HIS A 453 12.13 20.97 7.81
C HIS A 453 13.08 21.90 8.59
N GLU A 454 14.21 21.35 9.01
CA GLU A 454 15.20 22.16 9.70
C GLU A 454 15.87 23.08 8.67
N GLN A 455 15.68 24.38 8.80
CA GLN A 455 16.30 25.36 7.91
C GLN A 455 17.81 25.43 8.17
N THR A 456 18.58 24.48 7.65
CA THR A 456 20.05 24.53 7.65
C THR A 456 20.56 25.72 6.83
N ALA A 457 19.78 26.19 5.84
CA ALA A 457 20.14 27.31 4.99
C ALA A 457 19.91 28.71 5.62
N ALA A 458 19.04 28.85 6.63
CA ALA A 458 18.71 30.17 7.20
C ALA A 458 19.86 30.80 8.01
N ARG A 459 20.93 30.03 8.23
CA ARG A 459 22.16 30.49 8.86
C ARG A 459 23.23 30.88 7.86
N MET A 460 22.99 30.96 6.55
CA MET A 460 24.01 31.41 5.60
C MET A 460 23.53 32.63 4.82
N VAL A 461 24.35 33.67 4.72
CA VAL A 461 24.15 34.85 3.88
C VAL A 461 25.02 34.68 2.65
N THR A 462 24.41 34.74 1.47
CA THR A 462 25.11 34.69 0.19
C THR A 462 25.50 36.11 -0.22
N SER A 463 26.72 36.29 -0.72
CA SER A 463 27.19 37.55 -1.32
C SER A 463 26.32 37.94 -2.53
N SER A 464 26.27 39.23 -2.85
CA SER A 464 25.46 39.75 -3.95
C SER A 464 25.83 39.18 -5.32
N ASP A 465 27.07 38.71 -5.49
CA ASP A 465 27.57 38.05 -6.69
C ASP A 465 27.37 36.52 -6.68
N GLY A 466 26.76 35.98 -5.62
CA GLY A 466 26.45 34.56 -5.49
C GLY A 466 27.62 33.64 -5.14
N LYS A 467 28.85 34.17 -5.06
CA LYS A 467 30.08 33.36 -5.00
C LYS A 467 30.49 32.93 -3.59
N LEU A 468 30.03 33.63 -2.56
CA LEU A 468 30.42 33.39 -1.18
C LEU A 468 29.20 33.21 -0.29
N LYS A 469 29.20 32.16 0.53
CA LYS A 469 28.20 31.94 1.59
C LYS A 469 28.88 31.96 2.94
N ILE A 470 28.49 32.90 3.80
CA ILE A 470 29.01 33.00 5.17
C ILE A 470 27.91 32.74 6.20
N PRO A 471 28.22 32.22 7.38
CA PRO A 471 27.24 32.11 8.46
C PRO A 471 26.61 33.48 8.80
N ARG A 472 25.31 33.52 9.00
CA ARG A 472 24.54 34.69 9.40
C ARG A 472 24.99 35.05 10.82
N THR A 473 25.84 36.07 10.92
CA THR A 473 26.27 36.60 12.21
C THR A 473 25.07 37.20 12.94
N PRO A 474 24.94 36.98 14.26
CA PRO A 474 23.97 37.72 15.06
C PRO A 474 24.22 39.22 14.90
N THR A 475 23.14 40.01 14.94
CA THR A 475 23.09 41.46 14.69
C THR A 475 24.33 42.21 15.14
N THR A 476 24.86 43.07 14.24
CA THR A 476 25.90 44.11 14.42
C THR A 476 26.73 43.99 15.70
N ALA A 477 28.00 43.63 15.59
CA ALA A 477 28.94 43.58 16.71
C ALA A 477 28.77 44.81 17.62
N LYS A 478 28.30 44.58 18.84
CA LYS A 478 28.14 45.60 19.88
C LYS A 478 29.37 45.58 20.76
N LYS A 479 29.85 46.75 21.18
CA LYS A 479 30.86 46.80 22.24
C LYS A 479 30.28 46.22 23.54
N PRO A 480 31.08 45.54 24.38
CA PRO A 480 30.66 45.12 25.71
C PRO A 480 30.03 46.31 26.46
N GLY A 481 28.81 46.14 26.97
CA GLY A 481 28.06 47.20 27.67
C GLY A 481 27.17 48.11 26.79
N GLN A 482 27.20 47.99 25.46
CA GLN A 482 26.42 48.86 24.58
C GLN A 482 24.92 48.47 24.52
N ARG A 483 24.09 49.16 25.31
CA ARG A 483 22.63 48.92 25.39
C ARG A 483 21.82 49.56 24.25
N LYS A 484 22.31 50.63 23.61
CA LYS A 484 21.60 51.38 22.55
C LYS A 484 22.09 51.03 21.14
N ARG A 485 21.21 51.21 20.13
CA ARG A 485 21.47 50.95 18.70
C ARG A 485 22.73 51.69 18.23
N CYS A 486 23.59 51.03 17.44
CA CYS A 486 24.74 51.69 16.79
C CYS A 486 24.25 52.88 15.96
N ARG A 487 24.51 54.10 16.42
CA ARG A 487 24.53 55.28 15.55
C ARG A 487 25.96 55.40 15.03
N SER A 488 26.14 55.46 13.71
CA SER A 488 27.42 55.84 13.13
C SER A 488 27.78 57.23 13.66
N GLN A 489 28.89 57.33 14.39
CA GLN A 489 29.45 58.62 14.76
C GLN A 489 29.83 59.33 13.46
N ARG A 490 29.14 60.44 13.13
CA ARG A 490 29.61 61.33 12.08
C ARG A 490 30.94 61.90 12.54
N THR A 491 32.01 61.58 11.83
CA THR A 491 33.30 62.25 11.97
C THR A 491 33.09 63.71 11.59
N THR A 492 32.99 64.60 12.57
CA THR A 492 33.02 66.04 12.32
C THR A 492 34.45 66.41 11.91
N SER A 493 34.65 66.70 10.63
CA SER A 493 35.88 67.35 10.19
C SER A 493 35.95 68.74 10.83
N THR A 494 37.01 68.99 11.58
CA THR A 494 37.33 70.32 12.09
C THR A 494 37.55 71.25 10.91
N LYS A 495 36.59 72.15 10.63
CA LYS A 495 36.80 73.28 9.73
C LYS A 495 37.95 74.10 10.28
N ARG A 496 39.09 74.11 9.56
CA ARG A 496 40.18 75.08 9.72
C ARG A 496 39.57 76.48 9.72
N ARG A 497 39.65 77.20 10.84
CA ARG A 497 39.47 78.66 10.85
C ARG A 497 40.55 79.27 9.96
N LYS A 498 40.16 79.87 8.84
CA LYS A 498 41.01 80.82 8.10
C LYS A 498 41.22 82.04 9.00
N LYS A 499 42.48 82.45 9.16
CA LYS A 499 42.84 83.79 9.63
C LYS A 499 42.34 84.80 8.58
N MET A 500 41.51 85.75 9.01
CA MET A 500 41.66 87.19 8.80
C MET A 500 40.77 87.90 9.81
#